data_AF-A0A426DR00-F1
#
_entry.id   AF-A0A426DR00-F1
#
_cell.length_a   1.000
_cell.length_b   1.000
_cell.length_c   1.000
_cell.angle_alpha   90.00
_cell.angle_beta   90.00
_cell.angle_gamma   90.00
#
_symmetry.space_group_name_H-M   'P 1'
#
loop_
_entity.id
_entity.type
_entity.pdbx_description
1 polymer ?
#
loop_
_entity_poly.entity_id
_entity_poly.type
_entity_poly.pdbx_seq_one_letter_code
_entity_poly.pdbx_strand_id
1 'polypeptide(L)'
;MVYLAVLLVIPILGYLQWGRDVAVCSSNPKIFSNGSLEEISIIANKLYIFDQEKFARYVLQRCADNSFREVRFSYDLSGYPNEVHITVYMNRAAWKWRKKAFEIRWISEENKHYNIVENPEKYRIEIK
;
A
#
# COMPACT_ATOMS: atom_id res chain seq x y z
N MET A 1 20.52 -19.25 -30.27
CA MET A 1 20.75 -17.97 -29.57
C MET A 1 19.45 -17.34 -29.06
N VAL A 2 18.42 -17.11 -29.89
CA VAL A 2 17.15 -16.49 -29.46
C VAL A 2 16.42 -17.29 -28.36
N TYR A 3 16.27 -18.61 -28.51
CA TYR A 3 15.62 -19.46 -27.51
C TYR A 3 16.30 -19.43 -26.13
N LEU A 4 17.63 -19.39 -26.09
CA LEU A 4 18.39 -19.33 -24.85
C LEU A 4 18.18 -17.99 -24.12
N ALA A 5 18.10 -16.89 -24.88
CA ALA A 5 17.80 -15.58 -24.31
C ALA A 5 16.36 -15.54 -23.74
N VAL A 6 15.38 -16.11 -24.44
CA VAL A 6 13.98 -16.17 -23.98
C VAL A 6 13.85 -16.97 -22.67
N LEU A 7 14.53 -18.12 -22.57
CA LEU A 7 14.52 -18.95 -21.35
C LEU A 7 15.07 -18.23 -20.12
N LEU A 8 16.00 -17.28 -20.29
CA LEU A 8 16.54 -16.48 -19.19
C LEU A 8 15.66 -15.26 -18.87
N VAL A 9 15.05 -14.64 -19.88
CA VAL A 9 14.28 -13.40 -19.69
C VAL A 9 12.93 -13.66 -18.99
N ILE A 10 12.22 -14.74 -19.33
CA ILE A 10 10.93 -15.08 -18.73
C ILE A 10 10.97 -15.17 -17.19
N PRO A 11 11.89 -15.95 -16.57
CA PRO A 11 11.93 -16.03 -15.11
C PRO A 11 12.35 -14.70 -14.47
N ILE A 12 13.20 -13.91 -15.12
CA ILE A 12 13.57 -12.57 -14.65
C ILE A 12 12.34 -11.66 -14.61
N LEU A 13 11.54 -11.63 -15.69
CA LEU A 13 10.30 -10.84 -15.73
C LEU A 13 9.30 -11.32 -14.67
N GLY A 14 9.19 -12.63 -14.48
CA GLY A 14 8.34 -13.20 -13.44
C GLY A 14 8.77 -12.78 -12.04
N TYR A 15 10.06 -12.85 -11.72
CA TYR A 15 10.61 -12.37 -10.45
C TYR A 15 10.37 -10.87 -10.26
N LEU A 16 10.60 -10.05 -11.29
CA LEU A 16 10.38 -8.61 -11.22
C LEU A 16 8.91 -8.23 -11.02
N GLN A 17 7.97 -9.03 -11.53
CA GLN A 17 6.52 -8.78 -11.42
C GLN A 17 5.91 -9.31 -10.11
N TRP A 18 6.34 -10.49 -9.65
CA TRP A 18 5.70 -11.19 -8.51
C TRP A 18 6.64 -11.52 -7.34
N GLY A 19 7.95 -11.62 -7.57
CA GLY A 19 8.91 -12.07 -6.55
C GLY A 19 9.39 -11.00 -5.58
N ARG A 20 8.99 -9.73 -5.78
CA ARG A 20 9.37 -8.61 -4.91
C ARG A 20 8.18 -8.13 -4.10
N ASP A 21 8.40 -7.96 -2.81
CA ASP A 21 7.39 -7.45 -1.89
C ASP A 21 7.27 -5.92 -1.95
N VAL A 22 6.13 -5.42 -1.49
CA VAL A 22 5.86 -4.00 -1.29
C VAL A 22 6.69 -3.51 -0.10
N ALA A 23 7.28 -2.32 -0.23
CA ALA A 23 8.09 -1.72 0.84
C ALA A 23 7.55 -0.35 1.25
N VAL A 24 7.49 -0.07 2.55
CA VAL A 24 7.15 1.26 3.05
C VAL A 24 8.40 2.14 3.06
N CYS A 25 8.30 3.36 2.51
CA CYS A 25 9.42 4.30 2.42
C CYS A 25 9.25 5.57 3.26
N SER A 26 8.02 5.88 3.64
CA SER A 26 7.70 6.93 4.60
C SER A 26 6.36 6.61 5.25
N SER A 27 6.25 6.85 6.54
CA SER A 27 5.01 6.78 7.31
C SER A 27 4.94 7.99 8.21
N ASN A 28 3.79 8.65 8.24
CA ASN A 28 3.56 9.84 9.05
C ASN A 28 2.15 9.77 9.67
N PRO A 29 2.04 9.31 10.94
CA PRO A 29 0.79 9.40 11.67
C PRO A 29 0.46 10.86 11.96
N LYS A 30 -0.78 11.27 11.68
CA LYS A 30 -1.34 12.58 12.04
C LYS A 30 -2.54 12.38 12.94
N ILE A 31 -2.55 13.08 14.06
CA ILE A 31 -3.67 13.08 15.00
C ILE A 31 -4.37 14.43 14.89
N PHE A 32 -5.68 14.41 14.64
CA PHE A 32 -6.54 15.57 14.59
C PHE A 32 -7.56 15.53 15.74
N SER A 33 -8.19 16.66 16.03
CA SER A 33 -9.23 16.74 17.07
C SER A 33 -10.47 15.88 16.78
N ASN A 34 -10.68 15.49 15.52
CA ASN A 34 -11.82 14.71 15.04
C ASN A 34 -11.48 13.28 14.57
N GLY A 35 -10.22 12.84 14.69
CA GLY A 35 -9.79 11.50 14.27
C GLY A 35 -8.29 11.39 14.02
N SER A 36 -7.84 10.20 13.63
CA SER A 36 -6.45 9.92 13.26
C SER A 36 -6.34 9.56 11.78
N LEU A 37 -5.30 10.09 11.14
CA LEU A 37 -4.95 9.86 9.73
C LEU A 37 -3.55 9.25 9.67
N GLU A 38 -3.43 8.13 8.96
CA GLU A 38 -2.14 7.51 8.68
C GLU A 38 -1.74 7.78 7.22
N GLU A 39 -0.69 8.59 7.01
CA GLU A 39 -0.13 8.83 5.68
C GLU A 39 1.09 7.93 5.43
N ILE A 40 1.00 7.08 4.42
CA ILE A 40 2.06 6.11 4.08
C ILE A 40 2.47 6.28 2.62
N SER A 41 3.77 6.25 2.34
CA SER A 41 4.31 6.13 0.99
C SER A 41 4.92 4.76 0.80
N ILE A 42 4.47 4.05 -0.23
CA ILE A 42 4.94 2.69 -0.54
C ILE A 42 5.61 2.62 -1.91
N ILE A 43 6.53 1.66 -2.03
CA ILE A 43 7.07 1.21 -3.30
C ILE A 43 6.47 -0.15 -3.63
N ALA A 44 5.75 -0.25 -4.75
CA ALA A 44 5.09 -1.48 -5.18
C ALA A 44 6.06 -2.59 -5.58
N ASN A 45 7.25 -2.23 -6.12
CA ASN A 45 8.24 -3.17 -6.66
C ASN A 45 7.66 -4.16 -7.70
N LYS A 46 6.73 -3.69 -8.54
CA LYS A 46 6.17 -4.44 -9.67
C LYS A 46 6.57 -3.79 -10.99
N LEU A 47 6.52 -4.54 -12.10
CA LEU A 47 6.66 -3.93 -13.43
C LEU A 47 5.38 -3.18 -13.79
N TYR A 48 4.22 -3.78 -13.50
CA TYR A 48 2.91 -3.21 -13.79
C TYR A 48 1.86 -3.60 -12.74
N ILE A 49 0.84 -2.76 -12.55
CA ILE A 49 -0.33 -3.04 -11.69
C ILE A 49 -1.55 -3.05 -12.61
N PHE A 50 -2.08 -4.24 -12.89
CA PHE A 50 -3.22 -4.43 -13.79
C PHE A 50 -4.55 -4.00 -13.17
N ASP A 51 -4.73 -4.33 -11.90
CA ASP A 51 -5.95 -4.06 -11.14
C ASP A 51 -5.55 -3.25 -9.90
N GLN A 52 -5.83 -1.95 -9.97
CA GLN A 52 -5.50 -1.02 -8.91
C GLN A 52 -6.35 -1.27 -7.66
N GLU A 53 -7.60 -1.72 -7.81
CA GLU A 53 -8.47 -2.04 -6.67
C GLU A 53 -7.99 -3.27 -5.92
N LYS A 54 -7.66 -4.35 -6.65
CA LYS A 54 -7.10 -5.56 -6.04
C LYS A 54 -5.77 -5.26 -5.34
N PHE A 55 -4.94 -4.42 -5.94
CA PHE A 55 -3.71 -3.96 -5.30
C PHE A 55 -3.99 -3.10 -4.05
N ALA A 56 -4.96 -2.19 -4.11
CA ALA A 56 -5.35 -1.36 -2.98
C ALA A 56 -5.83 -2.22 -1.80
N ARG A 57 -6.71 -3.19 -2.04
CA ARG A 57 -7.18 -4.14 -1.01
C ARG A 57 -6.03 -4.93 -0.39
N TYR A 58 -5.09 -5.42 -1.22
CA TYR A 58 -3.89 -6.13 -0.73
C TYR A 58 -3.06 -5.25 0.21
N VAL A 59 -2.78 -4.01 -0.17
CA VAL A 59 -1.98 -3.09 0.65
C VAL A 59 -2.72 -2.70 1.93
N LEU A 60 -4.03 -2.45 1.85
CA LEU A 60 -4.85 -2.14 3.03
C LEU A 60 -4.89 -3.30 4.02
N GLN A 61 -5.00 -4.54 3.54
CA GLN A 61 -4.87 -5.72 4.39
C GLN A 61 -3.50 -5.76 5.07
N ARG A 62 -2.42 -5.43 4.36
CA ARG A 62 -1.08 -5.37 4.97
C ARG A 62 -0.98 -4.30 6.06
N CYS A 63 -1.64 -3.15 5.89
CA CYS A 63 -1.76 -2.14 6.95
C CYS A 63 -2.47 -2.73 8.16
N ALA A 64 -3.65 -3.33 7.95
CA ALA A 64 -4.49 -3.88 9.01
C ALA A 64 -3.79 -4.99 9.82
N ASP A 65 -3.10 -5.90 9.12
CA ASP A 65 -2.30 -6.98 9.70
C ASP A 65 -0.98 -6.49 10.32
N ASN A 66 -0.68 -5.19 10.18
CA ASN A 66 0.58 -4.58 10.60
C ASN A 66 1.82 -5.35 10.09
N SER A 67 1.74 -5.82 8.84
CA SER A 67 2.65 -6.83 8.30
C SER A 67 3.71 -6.27 7.36
N PHE A 68 3.87 -4.94 7.30
CA PHE A 68 5.00 -4.34 6.59
C PHE A 68 6.29 -4.59 7.34
N ARG A 69 7.35 -4.89 6.59
CA ARG A 69 8.66 -5.12 7.18
C ARG A 69 9.28 -3.83 7.71
N GLU A 70 9.06 -2.71 7.02
CA GLU A 70 9.76 -1.45 7.30
C GLU A 70 9.10 -0.62 8.41
N VAL A 71 7.80 -0.81 8.68
CA VAL A 71 7.03 -0.01 9.65
C VAL A 71 6.13 -0.92 10.45
N ARG A 72 6.05 -0.66 11.76
CA ARG A 72 5.03 -1.22 12.66
C ARG A 72 4.18 -0.08 13.20
N PHE A 73 2.88 -0.15 12.97
CA PHE A 73 1.91 0.80 13.50
C PHE A 73 1.57 0.46 14.96
N SER A 74 1.36 1.49 15.77
CA SER A 74 1.05 1.37 17.21
C SER A 74 -0.46 1.27 17.48
N TYR A 75 -1.15 0.36 16.77
CA TYR A 75 -2.61 0.21 16.90
C TYR A 75 -3.06 -0.14 18.32
N ASP A 76 -2.24 -0.85 19.09
CA ASP A 76 -2.53 -1.23 20.48
C ASP A 76 -2.65 -0.02 21.43
N LEU A 77 -1.98 1.08 21.11
CA LEU A 77 -1.94 2.29 21.95
C LEU A 77 -2.91 3.37 21.49
N SER A 78 -3.10 3.50 20.18
CA SER A 78 -3.85 4.62 19.56
C SER A 78 -5.13 4.18 18.86
N GLY A 79 -5.42 2.88 18.83
CA GLY A 79 -6.47 2.30 18.01
C GLY A 79 -6.12 2.32 16.51
N TYR A 80 -7.03 1.79 15.70
CA TYR A 80 -6.93 1.90 14.24
C TYR A 80 -7.26 3.34 13.78
N PRO A 81 -6.57 3.84 12.74
CA PRO A 81 -6.82 5.16 12.19
C PRO A 81 -8.17 5.25 11.49
N ASN A 82 -8.80 6.43 11.55
CA ASN A 82 -10.07 6.70 10.87
C ASN A 82 -9.89 6.84 9.36
N GLU A 83 -8.73 7.34 8.95
CA GLU A 83 -8.35 7.52 7.55
C GLU A 83 -6.95 6.98 7.29
N VAL A 84 -6.76 6.34 6.13
CA VAL A 84 -5.45 5.90 5.65
C VAL A 84 -5.24 6.43 4.24
N HIS A 85 -4.17 7.19 4.05
CA HIS A 85 -3.76 7.73 2.76
C HIS A 85 -2.46 7.07 2.32
N ILE A 86 -2.50 6.36 1.20
CA ILE A 86 -1.35 5.63 0.68
C ILE A 86 -0.94 6.21 -0.67
N THR A 87 0.28 6.74 -0.74
CA THR A 87 0.87 7.15 -2.03
C THR A 87 1.69 5.99 -2.59
N VAL A 88 1.35 5.53 -3.80
CA VAL A 88 1.98 4.39 -4.44
C VAL A 88 3.02 4.85 -5.45
N TYR A 89 4.26 4.36 -5.30
CA TYR A 89 5.34 4.53 -6.27
C TYR A 89 5.70 3.17 -6.88
N MET A 90 5.99 3.12 -8.19
CA MET A 90 6.33 1.83 -8.83
C MET A 90 7.69 1.28 -8.38
N ASN A 91 8.66 2.16 -8.17
CA ASN A 91 10.03 1.81 -7.80
C ASN A 91 10.70 2.97 -7.03
N ARG A 92 11.92 2.73 -6.52
CA ARG A 92 12.69 3.71 -5.73
C ARG A 92 13.08 4.97 -6.50
N ALA A 93 13.33 4.89 -7.81
CA ALA A 93 13.63 6.06 -8.61
C ALA A 93 12.40 6.97 -8.74
N ALA A 94 11.23 6.39 -8.98
CA ALA A 94 9.96 7.11 -9.02
C ALA A 94 9.67 7.82 -7.71
N TRP A 95 9.95 7.18 -6.57
CA TRP A 95 9.84 7.81 -5.25
C TRP A 95 10.80 9.00 -5.08
N LYS A 96 12.08 8.84 -5.43
CA LYS A 96 13.09 9.93 -5.36
C LYS A 96 12.70 11.14 -6.20
N TRP A 97 12.09 10.92 -7.36
CA TRP A 97 11.62 11.98 -8.25
C TRP A 97 10.18 12.41 -8.00
N ARG A 98 9.54 11.92 -6.93
CA ARG A 98 8.15 12.20 -6.56
C ARG A 98 7.15 11.91 -7.69
N LYS A 99 7.45 10.95 -8.56
CA LYS A 99 6.57 10.48 -9.63
C LYS A 99 5.66 9.37 -9.09
N LYS A 100 4.53 9.78 -8.50
CA LYS A 100 3.50 8.84 -8.01
C LYS A 100 2.86 8.06 -9.17
N ALA A 101 2.45 6.83 -8.88
CA ALA A 101 1.67 6.01 -9.81
C ALA A 101 0.19 6.33 -9.64
N PHE A 102 -0.30 6.21 -8.40
CA PHE A 102 -1.65 6.56 -7.98
C PHE A 102 -1.67 6.71 -6.45
N GLU A 103 -2.77 7.23 -5.94
CA GLU A 103 -3.07 7.33 -4.51
C GLU A 103 -4.24 6.42 -4.16
N ILE A 104 -4.17 5.82 -2.98
CA ILE A 104 -5.27 5.09 -2.37
C ILE A 104 -5.71 5.89 -1.15
N ARG A 105 -6.99 6.21 -1.08
CA ARG A 105 -7.60 6.76 0.14
C ARG A 105 -8.61 5.79 0.68
N TRP A 106 -8.58 5.67 1.98
CA TRP A 106 -9.44 4.78 2.72
C TRP A 106 -10.00 5.56 3.90
N ILE A 107 -11.33 5.71 3.91
CA ILE A 107 -12.06 6.61 4.83
C ILE A 107 -13.16 5.78 5.52
N SER A 108 -13.20 5.84 6.85
CA SER A 108 -14.29 5.28 7.66
C SER A 108 -15.55 6.15 7.54
N GLU A 109 -16.70 5.57 7.18
CA GLU A 109 -17.96 6.33 7.04
C GLU A 109 -18.56 6.78 8.39
N GLU A 110 -18.09 6.23 9.50
CA GLU A 110 -18.53 6.59 10.85
C GLU A 110 -17.31 6.87 11.73
N ASN A 111 -17.36 7.95 12.54
CA ASN A 111 -16.35 8.41 13.52
C ASN A 111 -16.05 7.41 14.67
N LYS A 112 -16.09 6.10 14.40
CA LYS A 112 -15.75 5.05 15.35
C LYS A 112 -14.49 4.34 14.87
N HIS A 113 -13.69 3.89 15.84
CA HIS A 113 -12.49 3.07 15.64
C HIS A 113 -12.88 1.68 15.15
N TYR A 114 -13.39 1.58 13.93
CA TYR A 114 -13.65 0.29 13.31
C TYR A 114 -12.32 -0.33 12.89
N ASN A 115 -12.20 -1.64 13.13
CA ASN A 115 -11.09 -2.42 12.65
C ASN A 115 -11.29 -2.71 11.15
N ILE A 116 -10.28 -2.38 10.32
CA ILE A 116 -10.25 -2.66 8.87
C ILE A 116 -10.54 -4.14 8.59
N VAL A 117 -10.08 -5.01 9.49
CA VAL A 117 -10.23 -6.46 9.40
C VAL A 117 -11.67 -6.91 9.69
N GLU A 118 -12.39 -6.20 10.56
CA GLU A 118 -13.69 -6.66 11.06
C GLU A 118 -14.88 -6.10 10.28
N ASN A 119 -14.76 -4.92 9.66
CA ASN A 119 -15.87 -4.26 8.97
C ASN A 119 -15.49 -3.69 7.59
N PRO A 120 -14.86 -4.47 6.68
CA PRO A 120 -14.35 -3.95 5.40
C PRO A 120 -15.43 -3.28 4.52
N GLU A 121 -16.70 -3.65 4.69
CA GLU A 121 -17.86 -3.08 4.01
C GLU A 121 -18.24 -1.65 4.42
N LYS A 122 -17.73 -1.13 5.55
CA LYS A 122 -18.01 0.22 6.03
C LYS A 122 -17.05 1.29 5.50
N TYR A 123 -16.22 0.90 4.53
CA TYR A 123 -15.14 1.75 4.04
C TYR A 123 -15.22 1.95 2.53
N ARG A 124 -14.89 3.18 2.12
CA ARG A 124 -14.78 3.55 0.72
C ARG A 124 -13.31 3.59 0.31
N ILE A 125 -12.99 2.85 -0.76
CA ILE A 125 -11.68 2.92 -1.41
C ILE A 125 -11.79 3.92 -2.56
N GLU A 126 -11.01 4.99 -2.50
CA GLU A 126 -10.84 5.92 -3.62
C GLU A 126 -9.45 5.75 -4.22
N ILE A 127 -9.39 5.65 -5.55
CA ILE A 127 -8.13 5.58 -6.29
C ILE A 127 -8.01 6.84 -7.15
N LYS A 128 -6.89 7.57 -7.02
CA LYS A 128 -6.65 8.86 -7.69
C LYS A 128 -5.34 8.88 -8.44
#